data_AF-A0AAN9EMY0-F1
#
_entry.id   AF-A0AAN9EMY0-F1
#
_cell.length_a   1.000
_cell.length_b   1.000
_cell.length_c   1.000
_cell.angle_alpha   90.00
_cell.angle_beta   90.00
_cell.angle_gamma   90.00
#
_symmetry.space_group_name_H-M   'P 1'
#
loop_
_entity.id
_entity.type
_entity.pdbx_description
1 polymer ?
#
loop_
_entity_poly.entity_id
_entity_poly.type
_entity_poly.pdbx_seq_one_letter_code
_entity_poly.pdbx_strand_id
1 'polypeptide(L)'
;MLLLIRLYIADDREWNFPLLDSILPPHISNKIRVILHPDEDSGPDSLIWSAEDNGVFSIKSAYNLLANEKAWVPHMPWVTIWSWKGPEKYKIHFWKLSHDKL
;
A
#
# COMPACT_ATOMS: atom_id res chain seq x y z
N MET A 1 -2.62 -17.23 -7.36
CA MET A 1 -3.02 -16.18 -8.33
C MET A 1 -2.05 -16.19 -9.53
N LEU A 2 -1.80 -17.36 -10.14
CA LEU A 2 -0.94 -17.51 -11.34
C LEU A 2 -1.70 -18.15 -12.52
N LEU A 3 -2.90 -18.68 -12.25
CA LEU A 3 -3.72 -19.36 -13.26
C LEU A 3 -4.54 -18.38 -14.12
N LEU A 4 -4.77 -17.16 -13.63
CA LEU A 4 -5.68 -16.24 -14.31
C LEU A 4 -4.99 -15.60 -15.52
N ILE A 5 -3.72 -15.23 -15.42
CA ILE A 5 -2.98 -14.61 -16.55
C ILE A 5 -2.73 -15.63 -17.67
N ARG A 6 -2.44 -16.90 -17.32
CA ARG A 6 -2.19 -17.97 -18.30
C ARG A 6 -3.39 -18.33 -19.19
N LEU A 7 -4.61 -17.97 -18.81
CA LEU A 7 -5.82 -18.24 -19.60
C LEU A 7 -6.14 -17.17 -20.65
N TYR A 8 -5.49 -15.99 -20.56
CA TYR A 8 -5.73 -14.87 -21.49
C TYR A 8 -4.64 -14.73 -22.55
N ILE A 9 -3.63 -15.61 -22.48
CA ILE A 9 -2.53 -15.68 -23.44
C ILE A 9 -2.91 -16.77 -24.46
N ALA A 10 -3.00 -16.41 -25.74
CA ALA A 10 -3.21 -17.35 -26.82
C ALA A 10 -1.98 -18.27 -26.98
N ASP A 11 -2.12 -19.40 -27.69
CA ASP A 11 -1.03 -20.38 -27.88
C ASP A 11 0.25 -19.77 -28.52
N ASP A 12 0.12 -18.60 -29.15
CA ASP A 12 1.17 -17.77 -29.74
C ASP A 12 1.86 -16.81 -28.75
N ARG A 13 1.51 -16.88 -27.46
CA ARG A 13 2.02 -16.01 -26.38
C ARG A 13 1.59 -14.54 -26.50
N GLU A 14 0.55 -14.25 -27.27
CA GLU A 14 -0.05 -12.92 -27.37
C GLU A 14 -1.33 -12.80 -26.53
N TRP A 15 -1.75 -11.57 -26.25
CA TRP A 15 -3.02 -11.30 -25.59
C TRP A 15 -4.19 -11.73 -26.49
N ASN A 16 -5.11 -12.54 -25.98
CA ASN A 16 -6.35 -12.87 -26.68
C ASN A 16 -7.33 -11.69 -26.60
N PHE A 17 -7.09 -10.65 -27.40
CA PHE A 17 -7.94 -9.46 -27.45
C PHE A 17 -9.42 -9.73 -27.76
N PRO A 18 -9.79 -10.67 -28.65
CA PRO A 18 -11.19 -11.06 -28.84
C PRO A 18 -11.88 -11.50 -27.54
N LEU A 19 -11.18 -12.25 -26.68
CA LEU A 19 -11.68 -12.65 -25.37
C LEU A 19 -11.69 -11.48 -24.37
N LEU A 20 -10.63 -10.66 -24.34
CA LEU A 20 -10.60 -9.45 -23.49
C LEU A 20 -11.74 -8.48 -23.81
N ASP A 21 -11.99 -8.21 -25.09
CA ASP A 21 -13.03 -7.28 -25.55
C ASP A 21 -14.44 -7.79 -25.25
N SER A 22 -14.61 -9.10 -25.03
CA SER A 22 -15.89 -9.69 -24.61
C SER A 22 -16.17 -9.56 -23.11
N ILE A 23 -15.13 -9.36 -22.28
CA ILE A 23 -15.22 -9.35 -20.82
C ILE A 23 -15.00 -7.94 -20.26
N LEU A 24 -14.16 -7.14 -20.91
CA LEU A 24 -13.72 -5.83 -20.44
C LEU A 24 -14.34 -4.70 -21.26
N PRO A 25 -14.65 -3.57 -20.62
CA PRO A 25 -15.04 -2.36 -21.34
C PRO A 25 -13.93 -1.88 -22.30
N PRO A 26 -14.29 -1.27 -23.44
CA PRO A 26 -13.34 -0.93 -24.52
C PRO A 26 -12.22 0.03 -24.07
N HIS A 27 -12.47 0.88 -23.07
CA HIS A 27 -11.45 1.78 -22.53
C HIS A 27 -10.35 1.07 -21.73
N ILE A 28 -10.64 -0.11 -21.16
CA ILE A 28 -9.64 -0.93 -20.44
C ILE A 28 -8.85 -1.76 -21.45
N SER A 29 -9.51 -2.40 -22.42
CA SER A 29 -8.84 -3.14 -23.49
C SER A 29 -7.84 -2.28 -24.25
N ASN A 30 -8.21 -1.03 -24.57
CA ASN A 30 -7.31 -0.10 -25.24
C ASN A 30 -6.08 0.26 -24.41
N LYS A 31 -6.19 0.32 -23.07
CA LYS A 31 -5.02 0.51 -22.21
C LYS A 31 -4.11 -0.71 -22.24
N ILE A 32 -4.68 -1.91 -22.22
CA ILE A 32 -3.92 -3.17 -22.27
C ILE A 32 -3.20 -3.32 -23.61
N ARG A 33 -3.82 -2.92 -24.73
CA ARG A 33 -3.18 -2.90 -26.06
C ARG A 33 -1.90 -2.05 -26.14
N VAL A 34 -1.74 -1.06 -25.26
CA VAL A 34 -0.56 -0.18 -25.19
C VAL A 34 0.55 -0.79 -24.32
N ILE A 35 0.22 -1.76 -23.46
CA ILE A 35 1.20 -2.45 -22.64
C ILE A 35 1.89 -3.50 -23.52
N LEU A 36 3.21 -3.36 -23.69
CA LEU A 36 4.06 -4.37 -24.34
C LEU A 36 3.81 -5.73 -23.69
N HIS A 37 3.75 -6.79 -24.50
CA HIS A 37 3.65 -8.14 -23.97
C HIS A 37 4.78 -8.40 -22.96
N PRO A 38 4.56 -9.21 -21.92
CA PRO A 38 5.67 -9.69 -21.10
C PRO A 38 6.57 -10.56 -21.99
N ASP A 39 7.64 -9.96 -22.51
CA ASP A 39 8.71 -10.66 -23.24
C ASP A 39 9.27 -11.77 -22.34
N GLU A 40 9.67 -12.91 -22.90
CA GLU A 40 10.31 -14.00 -22.14
C GLU A 40 11.57 -13.53 -21.37
N ASP A 41 12.18 -12.43 -21.80
CA ASP A 41 13.33 -11.79 -21.15
C ASP A 41 12.95 -10.92 -19.94
N SER A 42 11.65 -10.71 -19.68
CA SER A 42 11.16 -9.87 -18.58
C SER A 42 11.31 -10.52 -17.20
N GLY A 43 11.76 -11.78 -17.15
CA GLY A 43 11.97 -12.52 -15.92
C GLY A 43 10.67 -12.95 -15.23
N PRO A 44 10.75 -13.68 -14.11
CA PRO A 44 9.58 -14.10 -13.36
C PRO A 44 8.89 -12.90 -12.69
N ASP A 45 7.56 -12.96 -12.58
CA ASP A 45 6.77 -12.00 -11.79
C ASP A 45 7.37 -11.83 -10.39
N SER A 46 7.60 -10.58 -9.99
CA SER A 46 8.15 -10.24 -8.68
C SER A 46 7.25 -9.24 -7.96
N LEU A 47 7.27 -9.32 -6.63
CA LEU A 47 6.58 -8.34 -5.79
C LEU A 47 7.37 -7.03 -5.80
N ILE A 48 6.70 -5.94 -6.20
CA ILE A 48 7.28 -4.60 -6.25
C ILE A 48 6.82 -3.82 -5.01
N TRP A 49 7.77 -3.20 -4.32
CA TRP A 49 7.50 -2.34 -3.17
C TRP A 49 7.01 -0.97 -3.62
N SER A 50 5.78 -0.60 -3.28
CA SER A 50 5.13 0.62 -3.79
C SER A 50 5.48 1.90 -3.02
N ALA A 51 6.21 1.82 -1.90
CA ALA A 51 6.54 3.02 -1.11
C ALA A 51 7.80 3.75 -1.60
N GLU A 52 8.53 3.17 -2.55
CA GLU A 52 9.66 3.82 -3.23
C GLU A 52 9.55 3.61 -4.75
N ASP A 53 9.96 4.61 -5.53
CA ASP A 53 9.87 4.60 -7.00
C ASP A 53 10.78 3.53 -7.65
N ASN A 54 11.77 3.04 -6.90
CA ASN A 54 12.68 1.98 -7.34
C ASN A 54 12.05 0.58 -7.23
N GLY A 55 10.89 0.45 -6.59
CA GLY A 55 10.24 -0.85 -6.40
C GLY A 55 10.92 -1.78 -5.39
N VAL A 56 11.97 -1.32 -4.68
CA VAL A 56 12.79 -2.14 -3.80
C VAL A 56 12.34 -1.99 -2.34
N PHE A 57 12.09 -3.13 -1.69
CA PHE A 57 11.79 -3.14 -0.27
C PHE A 57 13.03 -2.81 0.56
N SER A 58 12.87 -1.91 1.54
CA SER A 58 13.85 -1.72 2.60
C SER A 58 13.17 -1.54 3.94
N ILE A 59 13.86 -1.94 5.02
CA ILE A 59 13.35 -1.72 6.39
C ILE A 59 13.12 -0.22 6.64
N LYS A 60 13.98 0.63 6.07
CA LYS A 60 13.88 2.09 6.17
C LYS A 60 12.61 2.61 5.51
N SER A 61 12.29 2.16 4.30
CA SER A 61 11.11 2.60 3.57
C SER A 61 9.82 2.12 4.22
N ALA A 62 9.79 0.88 4.70
CA ALA A 62 8.70 0.33 5.49
C ALA A 62 8.49 1.12 6.80
N TYR A 63 9.57 1.42 7.52
CA TYR A 63 9.49 2.21 8.74
C TYR A 63 8.97 3.63 8.47
N ASN A 64 9.50 4.30 7.45
CA ASN A 64 9.08 5.67 7.11
C ASN A 64 7.61 5.75 6.71
N LEU A 65 7.12 4.75 5.95
CA LEU A 65 5.69 4.66 5.61
C LEU A 65 4.84 4.57 6.89
N LEU A 66 5.18 3.64 7.79
CA LEU A 66 4.45 3.46 9.05
C LEU A 66 4.59 4.65 10.01
N ALA A 67 5.75 5.31 10.01
CA ALA A 67 6.02 6.47 10.87
C ALA A 67 5.29 7.73 10.37
N ASN A 68 5.24 7.96 9.06
CA ASN A 68 4.47 9.06 8.47
C ASN A 68 2.97 8.88 8.67
N GLU A 69 2.44 7.66 8.60
CA GLU A 69 1.04 7.38 8.95
C GLU A 69 0.75 7.73 10.42
N LYS A 70 1.72 7.53 11.32
CA LYS A 70 1.62 7.88 12.74
C LYS A 70 1.93 9.35 13.04
N ALA A 71 2.44 10.13 12.09
CA ALA A 71 2.69 11.55 12.29
C ALA A 71 1.39 12.37 12.47
N TRP A 72 0.24 11.79 12.11
CA TRP A 72 -1.09 12.33 12.40
C TRP A 72 -1.65 11.92 13.77
N VAL A 73 -0.82 11.41 14.68
CA VAL A 73 -1.20 11.37 16.10
C VAL A 73 -1.03 12.79 16.64
N PRO A 74 -2.12 13.47 17.06
CA PRO A 74 -2.03 14.83 17.56
C PRO A 74 -1.00 14.86 18.69
N HIS A 75 -0.08 15.83 18.60
CA HIS A 75 1.02 16.09 19.53
C HIS A 75 0.60 15.75 20.96
N MET A 76 0.98 14.55 21.41
CA MET A 76 0.33 13.95 22.56
C MET A 76 0.62 14.83 23.79
N PRO A 77 -0.38 15.21 24.61
CA PRO A 77 -0.21 16.22 25.65
C PRO A 77 0.62 15.74 26.85
N TRP A 78 1.47 14.72 26.70
CA TRP A 78 2.38 14.20 27.74
C TRP A 78 3.05 15.34 28.50
N VAL A 79 3.73 16.25 27.79
CA VAL A 79 4.44 17.36 28.44
C VAL A 79 3.48 18.23 29.25
N THR A 80 2.29 18.52 28.73
CA THR A 80 1.24 19.29 29.40
C THR A 80 0.68 18.59 30.64
N ILE A 81 0.42 17.28 30.56
CA ILE A 81 -0.13 16.47 31.66
C ILE A 81 0.87 16.39 32.81
N TRP A 82 2.14 16.14 32.52
CA TRP A 82 3.16 15.94 33.56
C TRP A 82 3.75 17.23 34.11
N SER A 83 3.72 18.33 33.34
CA SER A 83 4.10 19.67 33.83
C SER A 83 3.03 20.34 34.71
N TRP A 84 1.80 19.83 34.71
CA TRP A 84 0.72 20.38 35.52
C TRP A 84 0.98 20.19 37.02
N LYS A 85 0.83 21.26 37.81
CA LYS A 85 1.17 21.30 39.26
C LYS A 85 0.09 20.70 40.19
N GLY A 86 -0.96 20.09 39.63
CA GLY A 86 -2.06 19.56 40.44
C GLY A 86 -1.82 18.16 41.02
N PRO A 87 -2.79 17.62 41.77
CA PRO A 87 -2.68 16.31 42.38
C PRO A 87 -2.45 15.18 41.37
N GLU A 88 -1.56 14.26 41.70
CA GLU A 88 -1.10 13.17 40.81
C GLU A 88 -2.24 12.29 40.27
N LYS A 89 -3.29 12.08 41.08
CA LYS A 89 -4.49 11.32 40.70
C LYS A 89 -5.18 11.85 39.43
N TYR A 90 -5.13 13.15 39.18
CA TYR A 90 -5.75 13.75 37.99
C TYR A 90 -4.83 13.67 36.77
N LYS A 91 -3.50 13.67 36.96
CA LYS A 91 -2.56 13.43 35.85
C LYS A 91 -2.75 12.03 35.25
N ILE A 92 -2.91 11.03 36.12
CA ILE A 92 -3.22 9.65 35.70
C ILE A 92 -4.57 9.60 34.97
N HIS A 93 -5.56 10.36 35.43
CA HIS A 93 -6.87 10.45 34.77
C HIS A 93 -6.77 11.12 33.39
N PHE A 94 -6.08 12.24 33.26
CA PHE A 94 -5.82 12.91 31.98
C PHE A 94 -5.01 12.05 31.01
N TRP A 95 -4.06 11.28 31.53
CA TRP A 95 -3.30 10.31 30.75
C TRP A 95 -4.22 9.25 30.12
N LYS A 96 -5.14 8.67 30.90
CA LYS A 96 -6.12 7.70 30.39
C LYS A 96 -7.04 8.32 29.33
N LEU A 97 -7.54 9.53 29.57
CA LEU A 97 -8.39 10.27 28.63
C LEU A 97 -7.66 10.57 27.31
N SER A 98 -6.37 10.91 27.36
CA SER A 98 -5.59 11.26 26.15
C SER A 98 -5.28 10.07 25.24
N HIS A 99 -5.47 8.84 25.73
CA HIS A 99 -5.21 7.61 24.97
C HIS A 99 -6.49 6.97 24.44
N ASP A 100 -7.63 7.63 24.60
CA ASP A 100 -8.96 7.11 24.24
C ASP A 100 -9.19 5.68 24.77
N LYS A 101 -8.66 5.41 25.97
CA LYS A 101 -8.87 4.15 26.70
C LYS A 101 -9.92 4.41 27.79
N LEU A 102 -11.18 4.46 27.37
CA LEU A 102 -12.34 4.37 28.25
C LEU A 102 -12.72 2.91 28.48
#